data_AF-A0A712CUE9-F1
#
_entry.id   AF-A0A712CUE9-F1
#
_cell.length_a   1.000
_cell.length_b   1.000
_cell.length_c   1.000
_cell.angle_alpha   90.00
_cell.angle_beta   90.00
_cell.angle_gamma   90.00
#
_symmetry.space_group_name_H-M   'P 1'
#
loop_
_entity.id
_entity.type
_entity.pdbx_description
1 polymer ?
#
loop_
_entity_poly.entity_id
_entity_poly.type
_entity_poly.pdbx_seq_one_letter_code
_entity_poly.pdbx_strand_id
1 'polypeptide(L)'
;MSESPKKVIVGMSGGVDSSVSAWLLQQQGYQVEGLFMKNWEEDDGEEYCTAAADLADAQAVCDKLGIELHTVNFAAEYWDNVFELFLEEYKAGRTPNPDILCNKEIKFKAFLEFAAEDLGADYIATGHYVRRADVNGKSRLLRGLDG
;
A
#
# COMPACT_ATOMS: atom_id res chain seq x y z
N MET A 1 21.59 -21.84 -13.73
CA MET A 1 20.18 -21.48 -13.85
C MET A 1 20.06 -20.09 -13.26
N SER A 2 19.68 -19.07 -14.02
CA SER A 2 19.44 -17.74 -13.46
C SER A 2 18.23 -17.84 -12.53
N GLU A 3 18.35 -17.36 -11.30
CA GLU A 3 17.17 -17.23 -10.43
C GLU A 3 16.13 -16.36 -11.15
N SER A 4 14.86 -16.80 -11.12
CA SER A 4 13.75 -15.98 -11.62
C SER A 4 13.73 -14.66 -10.82
N PRO A 5 13.47 -13.52 -11.49
CA PRO A 5 13.36 -12.25 -10.79
C PRO A 5 12.27 -12.34 -9.73
N LYS A 6 12.58 -11.84 -8.52
CA LYS A 6 11.63 -11.82 -7.40
C LYS A 6 10.45 -10.91 -7.72
N LYS A 7 9.24 -11.37 -7.41
CA LYS A 7 8.01 -10.62 -7.65
C LYS A 7 7.72 -9.67 -6.48
N VAL A 8 7.48 -8.40 -6.78
CA VAL A 8 7.18 -7.36 -5.80
C VAL A 8 5.86 -6.66 -6.16
N ILE A 9 4.92 -6.67 -5.23
CA ILE A 9 3.69 -5.88 -5.35
C ILE A 9 3.89 -4.54 -4.64
N VAL A 10 3.72 -3.45 -5.37
CA VAL A 10 3.83 -2.09 -4.83
C VAL A 10 2.43 -1.56 -4.56
N GLY A 11 2.15 -1.12 -3.33
CA GLY A 11 0.92 -0.39 -3.03
C GLY A 11 0.92 0.97 -3.73
N MET A 12 0.08 1.12 -4.75
CA MET A 12 -0.03 2.32 -5.60
C MET A 12 -1.23 3.15 -5.13
N SER A 13 -0.99 4.38 -4.70
CA SER A 13 -2.05 5.28 -4.19
C SER A 13 -2.39 6.42 -5.15
N GLY A 14 -1.86 6.42 -6.38
CA GLY A 14 -1.86 7.58 -7.28
C GLY A 14 -0.80 8.64 -6.93
N GLY A 15 -0.15 8.53 -5.77
CA GLY A 15 0.85 9.47 -5.29
C GLY A 15 2.25 9.28 -5.90
N VAL A 16 3.04 10.36 -5.86
CA VAL A 16 4.42 10.39 -6.39
C VAL A 16 5.34 9.39 -5.70
N ASP A 17 5.27 9.25 -4.37
CA ASP A 17 6.18 8.36 -3.63
C ASP A 17 6.01 6.89 -4.04
N SER A 18 4.76 6.43 -4.20
CA SER A 18 4.47 5.08 -4.67
C SER A 18 4.94 4.86 -6.12
N SER A 19 4.76 5.88 -6.97
CA SER A 19 5.17 5.88 -8.37
C SER A 19 6.68 5.72 -8.52
N VAL A 20 7.45 6.54 -7.79
CA VAL A 20 8.91 6.49 -7.82
C VAL A 20 9.41 5.20 -7.17
N SER A 21 8.74 4.70 -6.12
CA SER A 21 9.08 3.41 -5.50
C SER A 21 8.97 2.25 -6.48
N ALA A 22 7.88 2.18 -7.26
CA ALA A 22 7.70 1.16 -8.29
C ALA A 22 8.78 1.26 -9.38
N TRP A 23 9.05 2.47 -9.87
CA TRP A 23 10.10 2.71 -10.85
C TRP A 23 11.48 2.27 -10.34
N LEU A 24 11.85 2.64 -9.10
CA LEU A 24 13.14 2.25 -8.51
C LEU A 24 13.31 0.74 -8.39
N LEU A 25 12.25 0.00 -8.05
CA LEU A 25 12.28 -1.47 -7.99
C LEU A 25 12.40 -2.08 -9.38
N GLN A 26 11.71 -1.53 -10.38
CA GLN A 26 11.84 -1.97 -11.76
C GLN A 26 13.27 -1.77 -12.28
N GLN A 27 13.90 -0.62 -11.97
CA GLN A 27 15.31 -0.37 -12.31
C GLN A 27 16.29 -1.31 -11.60
N GLN A 28 15.91 -1.85 -10.44
CA GLN A 28 16.69 -2.87 -9.71
C GLN A 28 16.50 -4.30 -10.25
N GLY A 29 15.64 -4.49 -11.26
CA GLY A 29 15.44 -5.78 -11.94
C GLY A 29 14.40 -6.70 -11.30
N TYR A 30 13.55 -6.20 -10.40
CA TYR A 30 12.43 -6.96 -9.86
C TYR A 30 11.30 -7.11 -10.89
N GLN A 31 10.51 -8.19 -10.76
CA GLN A 31 9.22 -8.28 -11.44
C GLN A 31 8.22 -7.45 -10.62
N VAL A 32 7.87 -6.26 -11.13
CA VAL A 32 7.03 -5.30 -10.41
C VAL A 32 5.62 -5.29 -10.98
N GLU A 33 4.63 -5.36 -10.09
CA GLU A 33 3.22 -5.08 -10.37
C GLU A 33 2.70 -4.12 -9.30
N GLY A 34 1.69 -3.31 -9.64
CA GLY A 34 1.04 -2.38 -8.73
C GLY A 34 -0.24 -2.97 -8.13
N LEU A 35 -0.62 -2.53 -6.93
CA LEU A 35 -1.92 -2.79 -6.34
C LEU A 35 -2.52 -1.49 -5.83
N PHE A 36 -3.71 -1.13 -6.32
CA PHE A 36 -4.53 -0.06 -5.78
C PHE A 36 -5.54 -0.62 -4.78
N MET A 37 -5.57 -0.05 -3.58
CA MET A 37 -6.45 -0.48 -2.49
C MET A 37 -7.57 0.54 -2.30
N LYS A 38 -8.81 0.12 -2.53
CA LYS A 38 -10.00 0.90 -2.12
C LYS A 38 -10.34 0.51 -0.69
N ASN A 39 -10.07 1.40 0.27
CA ASN A 39 -10.27 1.15 1.70
C ASN A 39 -11.49 1.88 2.29
N TRP A 40 -12.22 2.62 1.46
CA TRP A 40 -13.38 3.39 1.88
C TRP A 40 -14.42 3.37 0.76
N GLU A 41 -15.68 3.16 1.14
CA GLU A 41 -16.83 3.37 0.26
C GLU A 41 -17.24 4.83 0.37
N GLU A 42 -17.11 5.58 -0.72
CA GLU A 42 -17.61 6.96 -0.77
C GLU A 42 -19.14 6.92 -0.83
N ASP A 43 -19.81 7.78 -0.05
CA ASP A 43 -21.26 7.92 -0.14
C ASP A 43 -21.65 8.55 -1.50
N ASP A 44 -22.72 8.04 -2.11
CA ASP A 44 -23.24 8.42 -3.45
C ASP A 44 -23.61 9.92 -3.62
N GLY A 45 -23.35 10.77 -2.62
CA GLY A 45 -23.72 12.18 -2.55
C GLY A 45 -22.63 13.18 -2.95
N GLU A 46 -21.36 12.76 -3.10
CA GLU A 46 -20.30 13.66 -3.55
C GLU A 46 -20.11 13.61 -5.07
N GLU A 47 -20.13 14.79 -5.70
CA GLU A 47 -19.98 14.98 -7.16
C GLU A 47 -18.56 14.59 -7.66
N TYR A 48 -17.62 14.34 -6.75
CA TYR A 48 -16.21 14.05 -7.03
C TYR A 48 -15.75 12.78 -6.31
N CYS A 49 -15.65 11.68 -7.06
CA CYS A 49 -15.08 10.43 -6.57
C CYS A 49 -13.55 10.53 -6.53
N THR A 50 -13.00 10.87 -5.36
CA THR A 50 -11.54 11.02 -5.16
C THR A 50 -10.79 9.73 -5.48
N ALA A 51 -11.35 8.59 -5.07
CA ALA A 51 -10.79 7.28 -5.33
C ALA A 51 -10.68 6.97 -6.84
N ALA A 52 -11.62 7.45 -7.67
CA ALA A 52 -11.56 7.25 -9.12
C ALA A 52 -10.44 8.07 -9.77
N ALA A 53 -10.19 9.30 -9.28
CA ALA A 53 -9.07 10.11 -9.75
C ALA A 53 -7.72 9.48 -9.37
N ASP A 54 -7.58 9.06 -8.11
CA ASP A 54 -6.35 8.40 -7.63
C ASP A 54 -6.10 7.06 -8.36
N LEU A 55 -7.16 6.30 -8.65
CA LEU A 55 -7.07 5.08 -9.45
C LEU A 55 -6.63 5.39 -10.89
N ALA A 56 -7.15 6.45 -11.50
CA ALA A 56 -6.74 6.86 -12.84
C ALA A 56 -5.27 7.28 -12.88
N ASP A 57 -4.79 8.01 -11.86
CA ASP A 57 -3.39 8.38 -11.73
C ASP A 57 -2.50 7.15 -11.51
N ALA A 58 -2.92 6.22 -10.63
CA ALA A 58 -2.21 4.96 -10.41
C ALA A 58 -2.11 4.14 -11.71
N GLN A 59 -3.20 4.05 -12.48
CA GLN A 59 -3.23 3.35 -13.76
C GLN A 59 -2.32 4.03 -14.78
N ALA A 60 -2.38 5.36 -14.91
CA ALA A 60 -1.55 6.11 -15.84
C ALA A 60 -0.05 5.92 -15.55
N VAL A 61 0.34 5.87 -14.28
CA VAL A 61 1.72 5.56 -13.87
C VAL A 61 2.09 4.12 -14.22
N CYS A 62 1.23 3.14 -13.92
CA CYS A 62 1.49 1.74 -14.22
C CYS A 62 1.63 1.50 -15.72
N ASP A 63 0.76 2.11 -16.54
CA ASP A 63 0.83 2.08 -18.00
C ASP A 63 2.15 2.70 -18.50
N LYS A 64 2.56 3.82 -17.90
CA LYS A 64 3.81 4.51 -18.26
C LYS A 64 5.04 3.68 -17.95
N LEU A 65 5.00 2.90 -16.86
CA LEU A 65 6.07 1.99 -16.45
C LEU A 65 5.98 0.62 -17.14
N GLY A 66 4.86 0.30 -17.78
CA GLY A 66 4.61 -1.01 -18.37
C GLY A 66 4.44 -2.13 -17.34
N ILE A 67 3.81 -1.82 -16.21
CA ILE A 67 3.50 -2.79 -15.13
C ILE A 67 1.99 -2.98 -15.00
N GLU A 68 1.56 -4.16 -14.57
CA GLU A 68 0.14 -4.45 -14.32
C GLU A 68 -0.34 -3.75 -13.05
N LEU A 69 -1.55 -3.18 -13.07
CA LEU A 69 -2.21 -2.63 -11.90
C LEU A 69 -3.37 -3.53 -11.48
N HIS A 70 -3.27 -4.11 -10.29
CA HIS A 70 -4.34 -4.83 -9.63
C HIS A 70 -5.21 -3.85 -8.82
N THR A 71 -6.46 -4.25 -8.56
CA THR A 71 -7.34 -3.53 -7.64
C THR A 71 -7.89 -4.48 -6.60
N VAL A 72 -8.04 -4.01 -5.36
CA VAL A 72 -8.66 -4.75 -4.27
C VAL A 72 -9.50 -3.80 -3.42
N ASN A 73 -10.60 -4.32 -2.88
CA ASN A 73 -11.45 -3.58 -1.95
C ASN A 73 -11.24 -4.14 -0.54
N PHE A 74 -10.67 -3.32 0.34
CA PHE A 74 -10.52 -3.61 1.77
C PHE A 74 -11.38 -2.69 2.64
N ALA A 75 -12.47 -2.13 2.10
CA ALA A 75 -13.34 -1.21 2.82
C ALA A 75 -14.01 -1.87 4.04
N ALA A 76 -14.35 -3.16 3.95
CA ALA A 76 -14.89 -3.91 5.07
C ALA A 76 -13.86 -4.06 6.19
N GLU A 77 -12.64 -4.52 5.85
CA GLU A 77 -11.55 -4.68 6.80
C GLU A 77 -11.13 -3.36 7.44
N TYR A 78 -11.14 -2.27 6.66
CA TYR A 78 -10.86 -0.94 7.18
C TYR A 78 -11.94 -0.47 8.16
N TRP A 79 -13.21 -0.67 7.82
CA TRP A 79 -14.32 -0.32 8.70
C TRP A 79 -14.19 -1.03 10.05
N ASP A 80 -14.13 -2.36 10.02
CA ASP A 80 -14.14 -3.21 11.21
C ASP A 80 -12.88 -3.01 12.08
N ASN A 81 -11.69 -2.95 11.47
CA ASN A 81 -10.43 -2.99 12.22
C ASN A 81 -9.82 -1.61 12.50
N VAL A 82 -10.26 -0.56 11.81
CA VAL A 82 -9.72 0.80 11.95
C VAL A 82 -10.81 1.79 12.38
N PHE A 83 -11.91 1.84 11.63
CA PHE A 83 -12.90 2.91 11.82
C PHE A 83 -13.78 2.71 13.05
N GLU A 84 -14.21 1.47 13.37
CA GLU A 84 -14.97 1.20 14.59
C GLU A 84 -14.19 1.61 15.85
N LEU A 85 -12.91 1.22 15.94
CA LEU A 85 -12.03 1.60 17.05
C LEU A 85 -11.83 3.13 17.11
N PHE A 86 -11.65 3.77 15.95
CA PHE A 86 -11.56 5.24 15.88
C PHE A 86 -12.79 5.91 16.51
N LEU A 87 -14.01 5.44 16.21
CA LEU A 87 -15.24 5.97 16.79
C LEU A 87 -15.33 5.72 18.30
N GLU A 88 -14.92 4.53 18.78
CA GLU A 88 -14.89 4.20 20.22
C GLU A 88 -13.94 5.09 21.01
N GLU A 89 -12.74 5.35 20.47
CA GLU A 89 -11.74 6.22 21.08
C GLU A 89 -12.25 7.66 21.21
N TYR A 90 -12.91 8.17 20.15
CA TYR A 90 -13.56 9.48 20.19
C TYR A 90 -14.70 9.55 21.19
N LYS A 91 -15.57 8.52 21.25
CA LYS A 91 -16.65 8.43 22.26
C LYS A 91 -16.11 8.46 23.68
N ALA A 92 -14.91 7.95 23.88
CA ALA A 92 -14.23 7.95 25.17
C ALA A 92 -13.39 9.21 25.45
N GLY A 93 -13.51 10.25 24.60
CA GLY A 93 -12.84 11.54 24.78
C GLY A 93 -11.34 11.53 24.47
N ARG A 94 -10.85 10.53 23.74
CA ARG A 94 -9.46 10.45 23.30
C ARG A 94 -9.31 10.98 21.86
N THR A 95 -8.06 11.25 21.48
CA THR A 95 -7.70 11.61 20.10
C THR A 95 -6.97 10.44 19.46
N PRO A 96 -7.68 9.53 18.75
CA PRO A 96 -7.05 8.39 18.09
C PRO A 96 -6.22 8.82 16.87
N ASN A 97 -5.29 7.95 16.48
CA ASN A 97 -4.57 8.06 15.21
C ASN A 97 -4.94 6.87 14.32
N PRO A 98 -5.87 7.03 13.36
CA PRO A 98 -6.32 5.93 12.51
C PRO A 98 -5.23 5.43 11.55
N ASP A 99 -4.25 6.26 11.19
CA ASP A 99 -3.17 5.88 10.26
C ASP A 99 -2.25 4.80 10.84
N ILE A 100 -2.05 4.80 12.17
CA ILE A 100 -1.30 3.73 12.84
C ILE A 100 -1.98 2.38 12.65
N LEU A 101 -3.31 2.35 12.76
CA LEU A 101 -4.10 1.14 12.59
C LEU A 101 -4.23 0.75 11.12
N CYS A 102 -4.42 1.72 10.22
CA CYS A 102 -4.42 1.49 8.78
C CYS A 102 -3.13 0.80 8.31
N ASN A 103 -1.96 1.26 8.79
CA ASN A 103 -0.70 0.58 8.49
C ASN A 103 -0.69 -0.85 9.04
N LYS A 104 -1.06 -1.03 10.31
CA LYS A 104 -1.01 -2.32 10.99
C LYS A 104 -1.95 -3.37 10.39
N GLU A 105 -3.21 -3.00 10.18
CA GLU A 105 -4.29 -3.95 9.84
C GLU A 105 -4.53 -4.03 8.33
N ILE A 106 -4.30 -2.95 7.58
CA ILE A 106 -4.54 -2.92 6.14
C ILE A 106 -3.23 -3.04 5.37
N LYS A 107 -2.34 -2.04 5.44
CA LYS A 107 -1.18 -1.97 4.54
C LYS A 107 -0.10 -3.02 4.79
N PHE A 108 0.04 -3.55 6.00
CA PHE A 108 1.06 -4.55 6.33
C PHE A 108 0.48 -5.89 6.78
N LYS A 109 -0.84 -6.05 6.73
CA LYS A 109 -1.53 -7.31 7.04
C LYS A 109 -2.44 -7.73 5.89
N ALA A 110 -3.61 -7.11 5.70
CA ALA A 110 -4.52 -7.49 4.60
C ALA A 110 -3.84 -7.40 3.22
N PHE A 111 -3.11 -6.31 2.95
CA PHE A 111 -2.33 -6.17 1.72
C PHE A 111 -1.22 -7.23 1.61
N LEU A 112 -0.49 -7.50 2.69
CA LEU A 112 0.60 -8.49 2.68
C LEU A 112 0.07 -9.89 2.40
N GLU A 113 -1.01 -10.28 3.06
CA GLU A 113 -1.69 -11.56 2.90
C GLU A 113 -2.19 -11.71 1.46
N PHE A 114 -2.95 -10.75 0.94
CA PHE A 114 -3.43 -10.76 -0.45
C PHE A 114 -2.30 -10.80 -1.49
N ALA A 115 -1.24 -10.02 -1.29
CA ALA A 115 -0.11 -10.00 -2.21
C ALA A 115 0.60 -11.37 -2.27
N ALA A 116 0.72 -12.06 -1.13
CA ALA A 116 1.36 -13.36 -1.07
C ALA A 116 0.45 -14.49 -1.58
N GLU A 117 -0.80 -14.53 -1.13
CA GLU A 117 -1.73 -15.64 -1.35
C GLU A 117 -2.38 -15.59 -2.74
N ASP A 118 -2.82 -14.41 -3.18
CA ASP A 118 -3.56 -14.25 -4.44
C ASP A 118 -2.65 -13.84 -5.60
N LEU A 119 -1.65 -12.99 -5.34
CA LEU A 119 -0.78 -12.44 -6.39
C LEU A 119 0.58 -13.16 -6.50
N GLY A 120 0.90 -14.05 -5.57
CA GLY A 120 2.13 -14.84 -5.57
C GLY A 120 3.41 -14.01 -5.41
N ALA A 121 3.35 -12.93 -4.62
CA ALA A 121 4.47 -12.03 -4.40
C ALA A 121 5.53 -12.61 -3.44
N ASP A 122 6.81 -12.33 -3.71
CA ASP A 122 7.90 -12.58 -2.76
C ASP A 122 8.03 -11.44 -1.74
N TYR A 123 7.73 -10.21 -2.18
CA TYR A 123 7.80 -9.00 -1.36
C TYR A 123 6.63 -8.06 -1.64
N ILE A 124 6.35 -7.21 -0.65
CA ILE A 124 5.55 -6.00 -0.86
C ILE A 124 6.44 -4.75 -0.74
N ALA A 125 6.02 -3.68 -1.38
CA ALA A 125 6.61 -2.36 -1.22
C ALA A 125 5.53 -1.27 -1.12
N THR A 126 5.92 -0.13 -0.57
CA THR A 126 5.03 1.03 -0.37
C THR A 126 5.84 2.32 -0.56
N GLY A 127 5.16 3.44 -0.81
CA GLY A 127 5.78 4.76 -0.85
C GLY A 127 6.15 5.37 0.52
N HIS A 128 6.20 4.58 1.60
CA HIS A 128 6.57 5.13 2.91
C HIS A 128 8.02 5.61 2.91
N TYR A 129 8.24 6.84 3.39
CA TYR A 129 9.57 7.41 3.55
C TYR A 129 10.30 6.84 4.78
N VAL A 130 10.68 5.58 4.68
CA VAL A 130 11.36 4.80 5.72
C VAL A 130 12.42 3.91 5.08
N ARG A 131 13.26 3.28 5.89
CA ARG A 131 14.26 2.33 5.40
C ARG A 131 14.17 1.01 6.14
N ARG A 132 14.48 -0.08 5.43
CA ARG A 132 14.69 -1.41 5.99
C ARG A 132 16.16 -1.76 5.95
N ALA A 133 16.66 -2.40 7.00
CA ALA A 133 17.97 -3.05 6.99
C ALA A 133 17.90 -4.40 7.70
N ASP A 134 18.53 -5.42 7.13
CA ASP A 134 18.67 -6.73 7.76
C ASP A 134 20.01 -6.78 8.51
N VAL A 135 19.97 -6.98 9.83
CA VAL A 135 21.14 -7.03 10.70
C VAL A 135 21.07 -8.27 11.57
N ASN A 136 22.08 -9.14 11.48
CA ASN A 136 22.16 -10.41 12.21
C ASN A 136 20.93 -11.31 12.01
N GLY A 137 20.44 -11.42 10.76
CA GLY A 137 19.29 -12.25 10.40
C GLY A 137 17.93 -11.70 10.85
N LYS A 138 17.86 -10.43 11.29
CA LYS A 138 16.60 -9.76 11.65
C LYS A 138 16.41 -8.47 10.86
N SER A 139 15.22 -8.28 10.32
CA SER A 139 14.79 -7.03 9.70
C SER A 139 14.62 -5.93 10.75
N ARG A 140 15.08 -4.72 10.45
CA ARG A 140 14.94 -3.52 11.29
C ARG A 140 14.29 -2.39 10.50
N LEU A 141 13.40 -1.65 11.16
CA LEU A 141 12.84 -0.39 10.67
C LEU A 141 13.77 0.78 11.04
N LEU A 142 14.12 1.60 10.05
CA LEU A 142 14.99 2.75 10.17
C LEU A 142 14.29 4.01 9.64
N ARG A 143 14.71 5.19 10.13
CA ARG A 143 14.25 6.48 9.62
C ARG A 143 14.74 6.72 8.18
N GLY A 144 13.98 7.50 7.42
CA GLY A 144 14.42 8.12 6.16
C GLY A 144 15.65 9.01 6.36
N LEU A 145 16.24 9.49 5.27
CA LEU A 145 17.47 10.27 5.32
C LEU A 145 17.24 11.74 5.67
N ASP A 146 16.09 12.28 5.29
CA ASP A 146 15.73 13.66 5.62
C ASP A 146 15.40 13.76 7.12
N GLY A 147 16.32 14.39 7.86
CA GLY A 147 16.24 14.60 9.31
C GLY A 147 17.02 15.82 9.74
#